data_AF-A0A3S9NLV0-F1
#
_entry.id   AF-A0A3S9NLV0-F1
#
_cell.length_a   1.000
_cell.length_b   1.000
_cell.length_c   1.000
_cell.angle_alpha   90.00
_cell.angle_beta   90.00
_cell.angle_gamma   90.00
#
_symmetry.space_group_name_H-M   'P 1'
#
loop_
_entity.id
_entity.type
_entity.pdbx_description
1 polymer ?
#
loop_
_entity_poly.entity_id
_entity_poly.type
_entity_poly.pdbx_seq_one_letter_code
_entity_poly.pdbx_strand_id
1 'polypeptide(L)'
;MNLHTESLRQIELQLKMQITTICTFPVFDAEVMKSEIDAHASTIGRFLEDISTLSNDDILLLKSTSNLIKILHCMANERFNLQKTLFGLSEETDSNIISETTRASITPCKSKFSEEQTKKLEEWYESSLEHPYLNTLSTDYLHRSTGLTKTQIKNWVSNRRRKVKTKKISKELESFLIQE
;
A
#
# COMPACT_ATOMS: atom_id res chain seq x y z
N MET A 1 -3.95 25.29 25.60
CA MET A 1 -3.50 23.95 25.15
C MET A 1 -2.34 24.15 24.19
N ASN A 2 -1.26 23.39 24.37
CA ASN A 2 -0.01 23.59 23.63
C ASN A 2 -0.15 23.02 22.21
N LEU A 3 -0.08 23.88 21.19
CA LEU A 3 -0.25 23.54 19.75
C LEU A 3 0.68 22.38 19.32
N HIS A 4 1.84 22.32 19.98
CA HIS A 4 2.90 21.34 19.83
C HIS A 4 2.48 19.93 20.29
N THR A 5 1.81 19.82 21.44
CA THR A 5 1.33 18.54 21.98
C THR A 5 0.23 17.94 21.10
N GLU A 6 -0.63 18.77 20.51
CA GLU A 6 -1.67 18.29 19.58
C GLU A 6 -1.07 17.76 18.28
N SER A 7 -0.03 18.43 17.76
CA SER A 7 0.71 17.97 16.59
C SER A 7 1.40 16.61 16.83
N LEU A 8 1.99 16.41 18.01
CA LEU A 8 2.58 15.13 18.40
C LEU A 8 1.53 14.01 18.51
N ARG A 9 0.35 14.30 19.05
CA ARG A 9 -0.77 13.34 19.12
C ARG A 9 -1.27 12.95 17.73
N GLN A 10 -1.35 13.90 16.81
CA GLN A 10 -1.74 13.63 15.43
C GLN A 10 -0.73 12.71 14.72
N ILE A 11 0.56 12.94 14.91
CA ILE A 11 1.62 12.06 14.39
C ILE A 11 1.50 10.66 15.01
N GLU A 12 1.31 10.57 16.33
CA GLU A 12 1.13 9.28 17.02
C GLU A 12 -0.07 8.48 16.47
N LEU A 13 -1.19 9.16 16.22
CA LEU A 13 -2.38 8.55 15.63
C LEU A 13 -2.13 8.03 14.21
N GLN A 14 -1.45 8.82 13.37
CA GLN A 14 -1.09 8.43 12.00
C GLN A 14 -0.18 7.20 11.98
N LEU A 15 0.84 7.16 12.85
CA LEU A 15 1.73 6.00 12.98
C LEU A 15 0.95 4.74 13.40
N LYS A 16 0.00 4.85 14.35
CA LYS A 16 -0.87 3.73 14.76
C LYS A 16 -1.76 3.22 13.62
N MET A 17 -2.29 4.12 12.80
CA MET A 17 -3.06 3.74 11.60
C MET A 17 -2.18 3.03 10.56
N GLN A 18 -0.93 3.48 10.37
CA GLN A 18 0.02 2.81 9.49
C GLN A 18 0.37 1.40 10.00
N ILE A 19 0.55 1.19 11.32
CA ILE A 19 0.76 -0.15 11.89
C ILE A 19 -0.42 -1.06 11.54
N THR A 20 -1.65 -0.55 11.75
CA THR A 20 -2.86 -1.31 11.40
C THR A 20 -2.88 -1.62 9.91
N THR A 21 -2.42 -0.69 9.07
CA THR A 21 -2.36 -0.89 7.63
C THR A 21 -1.38 -2.01 7.25
N ILE A 22 -0.19 -2.01 7.83
CA ILE A 22 0.82 -3.07 7.64
C ILE A 22 0.29 -4.42 8.12
N CYS A 23 -0.35 -4.46 9.29
CA CYS A 23 -0.85 -5.70 9.88
C CYS A 23 -2.03 -6.30 9.08
N THR A 24 -2.94 -5.46 8.60
CA THR A 24 -4.23 -5.93 8.05
C THR A 24 -4.27 -6.00 6.53
N PHE A 25 -3.46 -5.21 5.81
CA PHE A 25 -3.46 -5.23 4.35
C PHE A 25 -2.28 -6.06 3.80
N PRO A 26 -2.55 -7.11 3.00
CA PRO A 26 -1.51 -7.95 2.42
C PRO A 26 -0.67 -7.22 1.34
N VAL A 27 -1.18 -6.08 0.85
CA VAL A 27 -0.59 -5.30 -0.25
C VAL A 27 -0.51 -3.84 0.18
N PHE A 28 0.71 -3.32 0.31
CA PHE A 28 1.01 -1.92 0.57
C PHE A 28 2.27 -1.53 -0.22
N ASP A 29 2.40 -0.25 -0.54
CA ASP A 29 3.57 0.29 -1.22
C ASP A 29 4.66 0.57 -0.18
N ALA A 30 5.69 -0.28 -0.15
CA ALA A 30 6.77 -0.21 0.85
C ALA A 30 7.60 1.07 0.72
N GLU A 31 7.72 1.64 -0.49
CA GLU A 31 8.53 2.83 -0.74
C GLU A 31 7.79 4.11 -0.34
N VAL A 32 6.48 4.18 -0.63
CA VAL A 32 5.59 5.23 -0.11
C VAL A 32 5.58 5.22 1.41
N MET A 33 5.42 4.04 2.00
CA MET A 33 5.34 3.90 3.45
C MET A 33 6.65 4.30 4.13
N LYS A 34 7.80 3.88 3.58
CA LYS A 34 9.10 4.32 4.08
C LYS A 34 9.26 5.84 4.01
N SER A 35 8.88 6.45 2.87
CA SER A 35 8.90 7.90 2.70
C SER A 35 8.01 8.63 3.70
N GLU A 36 6.84 8.09 4.04
CA GLU A 36 5.93 8.67 5.05
C GLU A 36 6.51 8.55 6.46
N ILE A 37 7.07 7.38 6.82
CA ILE A 37 7.74 7.16 8.11
C ILE A 37 8.92 8.13 8.27
N ASP A 38 9.72 8.29 7.22
CA ASP A 38 10.86 9.21 7.21
C ASP A 38 10.41 10.68 7.32
N ALA A 39 9.29 11.05 6.68
CA ALA A 39 8.70 12.39 6.82
C ALA A 39 8.22 12.67 8.25
N HIS A 40 7.62 11.68 8.93
CA HIS A 40 7.26 11.81 10.35
C HIS A 40 8.50 11.95 11.24
N ALA A 41 9.57 11.21 10.95
CA ALA A 41 10.85 11.34 11.66
C ALA A 41 11.48 12.73 11.46
N SER A 42 11.48 13.27 10.24
CA SER A 42 11.95 14.64 9.96
C SER A 42 11.10 15.71 10.66
N THR A 43 9.78 15.50 10.75
CA THR A 43 8.88 16.42 11.46
C THR A 43 9.17 16.44 12.95
N ILE A 44 9.45 15.28 13.56
CA ILE A 44 9.90 15.17 14.95
C ILE A 44 11.28 15.82 15.14
N GLY A 45 12.19 15.67 14.19
CA GLY A 45 13.51 16.35 14.21
C GLY A 45 13.36 17.88 14.27
N ARG A 46 12.56 18.45 13.37
CA ARG A 46 12.30 19.89 13.34
C ARG A 46 11.58 20.39 14.60
N PHE A 47 10.68 19.58 15.15
CA PHE A 47 10.00 19.87 16.43
C PHE A 47 11.00 19.99 17.59
N LEU A 48 12.02 19.12 17.63
CA LEU A 48 13.06 19.16 18.65
C LEU A 48 14.00 20.36 18.49
N GLU A 49 14.17 20.88 17.28
CA GLU A 49 14.96 22.08 17.00
C GLU A 49 14.23 23.39 17.41
N ASP A 50 12.90 23.42 17.29
CA ASP A 50 12.08 24.62 17.54
C ASP A 50 11.69 24.85 19.01
N ILE A 51 11.90 23.88 19.91
CA ILE A 51 11.40 23.95 21.30
C ILE A 51 12.49 24.23 22.32
N SER A 52 12.27 25.26 23.14
CA SER A 52 13.15 25.68 24.23
C SER A 52 12.85 25.02 25.59
N THR A 53 11.64 24.48 25.80
CA THR A 53 11.27 23.75 27.03
C THR A 53 10.31 22.60 26.72
N LEU A 54 10.69 21.37 27.05
CA LEU A 54 9.82 20.18 26.90
C LEU A 54 8.99 19.95 28.18
N SER A 55 7.68 19.71 28.02
CA SER A 55 6.86 19.15 29.10
C SER A 55 7.13 17.65 29.26
N ASN A 56 6.87 17.09 30.45
CA ASN A 56 6.93 15.64 30.70
C ASN A 56 6.01 14.85 29.75
N ASP A 57 4.85 15.42 29.40
CA ASP A 57 3.92 14.81 28.43
C ASP A 57 4.51 14.79 27.01
N ASP A 58 5.23 15.84 26.61
CA ASP A 58 5.88 15.89 25.31
C ASP A 58 7.03 14.85 25.24
N ILE A 59 7.77 14.68 26.34
CA ILE A 59 8.82 13.63 26.44
C ILE A 59 8.21 12.23 26.30
N LEU A 60 7.07 11.97 26.96
CA LEU A 60 6.38 10.69 26.85
C LEU A 60 5.85 10.44 25.44
N LEU A 61 5.25 11.45 24.80
CA LEU A 61 4.77 11.36 23.43
C LEU A 61 5.91 11.14 22.44
N LEU A 62 7.04 11.84 22.59
CA LEU A 62 8.23 11.66 21.75
C LEU A 62 8.83 10.25 21.87
N LYS A 63 8.85 9.69 23.08
CA LYS A 63 9.28 8.29 23.29
C LYS A 63 8.32 7.32 22.61
N SER A 64 7.00 7.55 22.74
CA SER A 64 5.97 6.74 22.08
C SER A 64 6.13 6.78 20.55
N THR A 65 6.20 7.98 19.96
CA THR A 65 6.34 8.16 18.51
C THR A 65 7.66 7.59 17.98
N SER A 66 8.77 7.76 18.70
CA SER A 66 10.06 7.15 18.34
C SER A 66 9.98 5.61 18.31
N ASN A 67 9.32 5.01 19.30
CA ASN A 67 9.13 3.56 19.33
C ASN A 67 8.22 3.09 18.19
N LEU A 68 7.13 3.80 17.90
CA LEU A 68 6.24 3.49 16.79
C LEU A 68 6.97 3.55 15.44
N ILE A 69 7.81 4.57 15.21
CA ILE A 69 8.63 4.69 14.00
C ILE A 69 9.59 3.50 13.85
N LYS A 70 10.26 3.08 14.94
CA LYS A 70 11.16 1.91 14.92
C LYS A 70 10.42 0.62 14.57
N ILE A 71 9.26 0.41 15.19
CA ILE A 71 8.40 -0.76 14.93
C ILE A 71 7.96 -0.77 13.46
N LEU A 72 7.48 0.38 12.95
CA LEU A 72 7.06 0.52 11.56
C LEU A 72 8.20 0.25 10.57
N HIS A 73 9.40 0.77 10.81
CA HIS A 73 10.58 0.49 9.99
C HIS A 73 10.91 -1.01 9.97
N CYS A 74 10.89 -1.66 11.14
CA CYS A 74 11.15 -3.10 11.25
C CYS A 74 10.12 -3.92 10.48
N MET A 75 8.83 -3.66 10.70
CA MET A 75 7.73 -4.36 10.05
C MET A 75 7.69 -4.13 8.53
N ALA A 76 7.95 -2.91 8.07
CA ALA A 76 8.01 -2.59 6.65
C ALA A 76 9.17 -3.32 5.96
N ASN A 77 10.34 -3.34 6.60
CA ASN A 77 11.52 -4.04 6.08
C ASN A 77 11.33 -5.56 6.06
N GLU A 78 10.76 -6.14 7.11
CA GLU A 78 10.45 -7.58 7.16
C GLU A 78 9.49 -7.97 6.04
N ARG A 79 8.41 -7.21 5.84
CA ARG A 79 7.44 -7.49 4.77
C ARG A 79 8.02 -7.27 3.38
N PHE A 80 8.88 -6.27 3.19
CA PHE A 80 9.62 -6.08 1.95
C PHE A 80 10.48 -7.31 1.63
N ASN A 81 11.21 -7.83 2.62
CA ASN A 81 12.02 -9.04 2.45
C ASN A 81 11.17 -10.27 2.14
N LEU A 82 10.04 -10.47 2.84
CA LEU A 82 9.10 -11.57 2.55
C LEU A 82 8.56 -11.49 1.11
N GLN A 83 8.18 -10.30 0.65
CA GLN A 83 7.72 -10.09 -0.73
C GLN A 83 8.84 -10.38 -1.73
N LYS A 84 10.07 -9.94 -1.46
CA LYS A 84 11.23 -10.22 -2.30
C LYS A 84 11.54 -11.72 -2.38
N THR A 85 11.48 -12.45 -1.26
CA THR A 85 11.67 -13.91 -1.23
C THR A 85 10.55 -14.62 -2.00
N LEU A 86 9.29 -14.22 -1.82
CA LEU A 86 8.15 -14.76 -2.58
C LEU A 86 8.26 -14.47 -4.09
N PHE A 87 8.79 -13.30 -4.47
CA PHE A 87 9.07 -12.97 -5.86
C PHE A 87 10.22 -13.81 -6.43
N GLY A 88 11.32 -13.96 -5.68
CA GLY A 88 12.48 -14.76 -6.10
C GLY A 88 12.13 -16.24 -6.31
N LEU A 89 11.23 -16.80 -5.48
CA LEU A 89 10.72 -18.16 -5.66
C LEU A 89 9.80 -18.31 -6.90
N SER A 90 9.28 -17.20 -7.45
CA SER A 90 8.47 -17.22 -8.66
C SER A 90 9.31 -17.06 -9.93
N GLU A 91 10.51 -16.49 -9.87
CA GLU A 91 11.37 -16.27 -11.05
C GLU A 91 12.16 -17.51 -11.46
N GLU A 92 12.45 -18.45 -10.56
CA GLU A 92 13.18 -19.69 -10.90
C GLU A 92 12.38 -20.67 -11.79
N THR A 93 11.08 -20.43 -12.03
CA THR A 93 10.25 -21.27 -12.90
C THR A 93 10.05 -20.75 -14.33
N ASP A 94 10.42 -19.49 -14.63
CA ASP A 94 10.14 -18.85 -15.93
C ASP A 94 11.42 -18.52 -16.73
N SER A 95 12.60 -18.96 -16.30
CA SER A 95 13.92 -18.60 -16.88
C SER A 95 14.23 -19.07 -18.31
N ASN A 96 13.32 -19.70 -19.05
CA ASN A 96 13.61 -20.23 -20.39
C ASN A 96 12.93 -19.50 -21.55
N ILE A 97 12.19 -18.41 -21.32
CA ILE A 97 11.64 -17.60 -22.43
C ILE A 97 11.66 -16.13 -22.02
N ILE A 98 12.68 -15.40 -22.47
CA ILE A 98 12.69 -13.98 -22.93
C ILE A 98 14.18 -13.56 -22.95
N SER A 99 14.84 -13.95 -24.04
CA SER A 99 15.99 -13.19 -24.54
C SER A 99 15.44 -12.15 -25.49
N GLU A 100 15.94 -10.92 -25.36
CA GLU A 100 15.83 -9.82 -26.32
C GLU A 100 14.44 -9.22 -26.52
N THR A 101 14.14 -8.13 -25.80
CA THR A 101 13.85 -6.83 -26.41
C THR A 101 13.73 -5.74 -25.33
N THR A 102 14.54 -4.68 -25.50
CA THR A 102 14.54 -3.35 -24.85
C THR A 102 14.84 -3.24 -23.34
N ARG A 103 16.12 -2.97 -23.05
CA ARG A 103 16.56 -2.08 -21.96
C ARG A 103 15.92 -0.70 -22.16
N ALA A 104 14.92 -0.39 -21.35
CA ALA A 104 14.53 0.99 -21.06
C ALA A 104 14.55 1.18 -19.54
N SER A 105 15.39 2.13 -19.13
CA SER A 105 15.43 2.87 -17.86
C SER A 105 14.30 2.54 -16.88
N ILE A 106 14.61 1.72 -15.87
CA ILE A 106 13.77 1.56 -14.68
C ILE A 106 14.02 2.79 -13.80
N THR A 107 13.34 3.88 -14.12
CA THR A 107 13.01 4.92 -13.13
C THR A 107 11.68 4.49 -12.50
N PRO A 108 11.57 4.36 -11.16
CA PRO A 108 10.31 3.99 -10.52
C PRO A 108 9.37 5.20 -10.55
N CYS A 109 8.82 5.47 -11.72
CA CYS A 109 7.68 6.36 -11.85
C CYS A 109 6.45 5.56 -11.42
N LYS A 110 5.70 6.10 -10.47
CA LYS A 110 4.36 5.65 -10.08
C LYS A 110 3.37 5.84 -11.24
N SER A 111 3.64 5.23 -12.39
CA SER A 111 2.74 5.29 -13.53
C SER A 111 1.52 4.46 -13.17
N LYS A 112 0.35 5.10 -13.23
CA LYS A 112 -0.92 4.38 -13.27
C LYS A 112 -0.83 3.38 -14.42
N PHE A 113 -1.42 2.20 -14.24
CA PHE A 113 -1.56 1.24 -15.35
C PHE A 113 -2.16 1.95 -16.55
N SER A 114 -1.70 1.59 -17.76
CA SER A 114 -2.26 2.16 -18.97
C SER A 114 -3.76 1.89 -19.04
N GLU A 115 -4.48 2.69 -19.82
CA GLU A 115 -5.91 2.51 -20.00
C GLU A 115 -6.21 1.12 -20.58
N GLU A 116 -5.38 0.65 -21.52
CA GLU A 116 -5.48 -0.68 -22.11
C GLU A 116 -5.22 -1.80 -21.09
N GLN A 117 -4.19 -1.67 -20.25
CA GLN A 117 -3.92 -2.62 -19.16
C GLN A 117 -5.09 -2.68 -18.19
N THR A 118 -5.62 -1.52 -17.80
CA THR A 118 -6.76 -1.41 -16.88
C THR A 118 -8.01 -2.02 -17.50
N LYS A 119 -8.27 -1.77 -18.79
CA LYS A 119 -9.39 -2.35 -19.53
C LYS A 119 -9.33 -3.87 -19.54
N LYS A 120 -8.17 -4.47 -19.84
CA LYS A 120 -7.99 -5.93 -19.82
C LYS A 120 -8.23 -6.54 -18.45
N LEU A 121 -7.74 -5.89 -17.40
CA LEU A 121 -7.98 -6.33 -16.02
C LEU A 121 -9.46 -6.23 -15.64
N GLU A 122 -10.15 -5.19 -16.06
CA GLU A 122 -11.58 -4.99 -15.82
C GLU A 122 -12.44 -5.99 -16.60
N GLU A 123 -12.15 -6.23 -17.88
CA GLU A 123 -12.80 -7.27 -18.71
C GLU A 123 -12.74 -8.65 -18.05
N TRP A 124 -11.56 -9.03 -17.54
CA TRP A 124 -11.43 -10.30 -16.81
C TRP A 124 -12.22 -10.30 -15.50
N TYR A 125 -12.21 -9.20 -14.75
CA TYR A 125 -12.92 -9.11 -13.48
C TYR A 125 -14.44 -9.19 -13.67
N GLU A 126 -14.98 -8.54 -14.69
CA GLU A 126 -16.39 -8.56 -15.07
C GLU A 126 -16.85 -9.95 -15.53
N SER A 127 -15.99 -10.68 -16.25
CA SER A 127 -16.26 -12.08 -16.63
C SER A 127 -16.14 -13.08 -15.47
N SER A 128 -15.55 -12.68 -14.34
CA SER A 128 -15.31 -13.53 -13.16
C SER A 128 -16.08 -13.06 -11.91
N LEU A 129 -17.20 -12.35 -12.07
CA LEU A 129 -17.95 -11.75 -10.95
C LEU A 129 -18.45 -12.76 -9.92
N GLU A 130 -18.81 -13.98 -10.34
CA GLU A 130 -19.23 -15.06 -9.44
C GLU A 130 -18.10 -15.51 -8.51
N HIS A 131 -16.86 -15.52 -9.02
CA HIS A 131 -15.69 -15.93 -8.24
C HIS A 131 -14.46 -15.08 -8.62
N PRO A 132 -14.34 -13.84 -8.09
CA PRO A 132 -13.33 -12.87 -8.51
C PRO A 132 -11.94 -13.12 -7.89
N TYR A 133 -11.51 -14.38 -7.92
CA TYR A 133 -10.22 -14.85 -7.44
C TYR A 133 -9.45 -15.46 -8.59
N LEU A 134 -8.21 -15.02 -8.73
CA LEU A 134 -7.30 -15.52 -9.75
C LEU A 134 -6.94 -16.98 -9.46
N ASN A 135 -6.94 -17.78 -10.51
CA ASN A 135 -6.26 -19.08 -10.57
C ASN A 135 -4.98 -18.95 -11.42
N THR A 136 -4.20 -20.03 -11.54
CA THR A 136 -2.94 -20.01 -12.30
C THR A 136 -3.16 -19.60 -13.76
N LEU A 137 -4.16 -20.19 -14.42
CA LEU A 137 -4.47 -19.93 -15.83
C LEU A 137 -4.86 -18.46 -16.10
N SER A 138 -5.74 -17.89 -15.28
CA SER A 138 -6.16 -16.49 -15.38
C SER A 138 -5.03 -15.52 -15.05
N THR A 139 -4.17 -15.87 -14.09
CA THR A 139 -2.97 -15.07 -13.77
C THR A 139 -2.02 -15.03 -14.96
N ASP A 140 -1.76 -16.17 -15.59
CA ASP A 140 -0.86 -16.25 -16.74
C ASP A 140 -1.47 -15.58 -17.99
N TYR A 141 -2.78 -15.73 -18.20
CA TYR A 141 -3.51 -15.02 -19.25
C TYR A 141 -3.38 -13.50 -19.11
N LEU A 142 -3.63 -12.97 -17.90
CA LEU A 142 -3.50 -11.54 -17.62
C LEU A 142 -2.06 -11.06 -17.73
N HIS A 143 -1.09 -11.87 -17.29
CA HIS A 143 0.32 -11.55 -17.42
C HIS A 143 0.73 -11.38 -18.90
N ARG A 144 0.36 -12.35 -19.75
CA ARG A 144 0.65 -12.30 -21.19
C ARG A 144 -0.07 -11.16 -21.91
N SER A 145 -1.31 -10.86 -21.51
CA SER A 145 -2.14 -9.85 -22.20
C SER A 145 -1.86 -8.42 -21.77
N THR A 146 -1.36 -8.20 -20.54
CA THR A 146 -1.13 -6.85 -20.00
C THR A 146 0.35 -6.48 -19.87
N GLY A 147 1.25 -7.48 -19.93
CA GLY A 147 2.67 -7.30 -19.61
C GLY A 147 2.94 -6.99 -18.14
N LEU A 148 1.92 -6.94 -17.29
CA LEU A 148 2.07 -6.70 -15.86
C LEU A 148 2.57 -7.96 -15.16
N THR A 149 3.41 -7.79 -14.15
CA THR A 149 3.87 -8.91 -13.32
C THR A 149 2.69 -9.61 -12.64
N LYS A 150 2.82 -10.92 -12.40
CA LYS A 150 1.80 -11.72 -11.70
C LYS A 150 1.39 -11.09 -10.36
N THR A 151 2.33 -10.42 -9.67
CA THR A 151 2.06 -9.69 -8.42
C THR A 151 1.25 -8.43 -8.63
N GLN A 152 1.57 -7.60 -9.64
CA GLN A 152 0.74 -6.43 -9.98
C GLN A 152 -0.71 -6.83 -10.28
N ILE A 153 -0.90 -7.94 -10.98
CA ILE A 153 -2.22 -8.50 -11.30
C ILE A 153 -2.94 -8.97 -10.03
N LYS A 154 -2.30 -9.78 -9.18
CA LYS A 154 -2.86 -10.22 -7.88
C LYS A 154 -3.26 -9.04 -7.00
N ASN A 155 -2.41 -8.03 -6.95
CA ASN A 155 -2.63 -6.81 -6.19
C ASN A 155 -3.84 -6.03 -6.73
N TRP A 156 -3.91 -5.86 -8.05
CA TRP A 156 -5.02 -5.17 -8.70
C TRP A 156 -6.35 -5.86 -8.42
N VAL A 157 -6.43 -7.18 -8.59
CA VAL A 157 -7.68 -7.94 -8.37
C VAL A 157 -8.09 -7.89 -6.90
N SER A 158 -7.14 -7.99 -5.96
CA SER A 158 -7.40 -7.84 -4.53
C SER A 158 -7.97 -6.45 -4.19
N ASN A 159 -7.39 -5.40 -4.76
CA ASN A 159 -7.86 -4.03 -4.60
C ASN A 159 -9.24 -3.81 -5.21
N ARG A 160 -9.49 -4.40 -6.40
CA ARG A 160 -10.77 -4.33 -7.09
C ARG A 160 -11.89 -4.95 -6.27
N ARG A 161 -11.68 -6.15 -5.70
CA ARG A 161 -12.63 -6.79 -4.77
C ARG A 161 -12.97 -5.90 -3.58
N ARG A 162 -11.95 -5.30 -2.94
CA ARG A 162 -12.16 -4.37 -1.82
C ARG A 162 -12.99 -3.16 -2.23
N LYS A 163 -12.67 -2.54 -3.37
CA LYS A 163 -13.40 -1.37 -3.90
C LYS A 163 -14.88 -1.68 -4.14
N VAL A 164 -15.21 -2.86 -4.64
CA VAL A 164 -16.61 -3.30 -4.82
C VAL A 164 -17.32 -3.49 -3.47
N LYS A 165 -16.65 -4.12 -2.49
CA LYS A 165 -17.22 -4.31 -1.14
C LYS A 165 -17.53 -2.96 -0.46
N THR A 166 -16.61 -2.00 -0.54
CA THR A 166 -16.79 -0.66 0.06
C THR A 166 -17.84 0.18 -0.67
N LYS A 167 -18.12 -0.09 -1.95
CA LYS A 167 -19.16 0.60 -2.73
C LYS A 167 -20.58 0.12 -2.45
N LYS A 168 -20.78 -0.96 -1.68
CA LYS A 168 -22.13 -1.32 -1.20
C LYS A 168 -22.54 -0.27 -0.16
N ILE A 169 -23.25 0.74 -0.64
CA ILE A 169 -23.90 1.78 0.18
C ILE A 169 -24.74 1.06 1.24
N SER A 170 -24.67 1.51 2.50
CA SER A 170 -25.49 0.91 3.55
C SER A 170 -26.97 1.08 3.19
N LYS A 171 -27.79 0.06 3.42
CA LYS A 171 -29.24 0.07 3.10
C LYS A 171 -29.97 1.32 3.61
N GLU A 172 -29.51 1.87 4.73
CA GLU A 172 -30.02 3.12 5.32
C GLU A 172 -29.89 4.32 4.38
N LEU A 173 -28.81 4.36 3.58
CA LEU A 173 -28.50 5.43 2.62
C LEU A 173 -29.14 5.21 1.24
N GLU A 174 -29.65 4.01 0.92
CA GLU A 174 -30.39 3.76 -0.33
C GLU A 174 -31.70 4.56 -0.38
N SER A 175 -32.35 4.73 0.78
CA SER A 175 -33.62 5.46 0.89
C SER A 175 -33.51 6.95 0.53
N PHE A 176 -32.33 7.56 0.72
CA PHE A 176 -32.08 8.96 0.42
C PHE A 176 -31.71 9.22 -1.06
N LEU A 177 -31.46 8.18 -1.84
CA LEU A 177 -31.11 8.29 -3.27
C LEU A 177 -32.35 8.20 -4.19
N ILE A 178 -33.54 7.97 -3.64
CA ILE A 178 -34.80 7.75 -4.40
C ILE A 178 -35.78 8.93 -4.28
N GLN A 179 -35.46 10.01 -3.55
CA GLN A 179 -36.32 11.19 -3.51
C GLN A 179 -36.02 12.13 -4.70
N GLU A 180 -36.84 12.01 -5.75
CA GLU A 180 -37.09 13.08 -6.74
C GLU A 180 -38.03 14.16 -6.17
#